data_AF-A0A7K3A883-F1
#
_entry.id   AF-A0A7K3A883-F1
#
_cell.length_a   1.000
_cell.length_b   1.000
_cell.length_c   1.000
_cell.angle_alpha   90.00
_cell.angle_beta   90.00
_cell.angle_gamma   90.00
#
_symmetry.space_group_name_H-M   'P 1'
#
loop_
_entity.id
_entity.type
_entity.pdbx_description
1 polymer ?
#
loop_
_entity_poly.entity_id
_entity_poly.type
_entity_poly.pdbx_seq_one_letter_code
_entity_poly.pdbx_strand_id
1 'polypeptide(L)'
;MVETAGAADVTLNGSRRKGAPEIADDLRRRIRSGELRPGERLPTQAALAEEFGVERGTIRQALQLLEADGLLSSRSKGSPPRIATAGPARDEPQPTMVALAPRLVEAFHAPKVRIDAVCMTSETLMMALGEPLRLIHEGRMRPGNIDVRILLPGRDIDLAFPVPVPAPDHTVSSHRTHHTDRGDGSERTDQQAVHQRWLATRNAQGQVLRHNLRSLRSSHGIDVQVTFRALPFTPPVKLYLLNEQEALLSYYMVTKREEEIDSGTKLEMYAATGTQALLFSFERRAGHRDRAFVEESQKWFDALWATITSDLTLS
;
A
#
# COMPACT_ATOMS: atom_id res chain seq x y z
N MET A 1 42.06 19.04 77.57
CA MET A 1 40.68 18.81 78.02
C MET A 1 39.81 18.82 76.78
N VAL A 2 39.13 17.70 76.50
CA VAL A 2 38.07 17.47 75.48
C VAL A 2 38.54 17.44 74.01
N GLU A 3 38.12 16.56 73.08
CA GLU A 3 37.60 15.17 73.01
C GLU A 3 37.53 14.82 71.50
N THR A 4 37.44 13.53 71.19
CA THR A 4 37.61 12.81 69.92
C THR A 4 36.41 12.80 68.94
N ALA A 5 36.74 12.65 67.64
CA ALA A 5 36.09 11.95 66.50
C ALA A 5 34.58 11.55 66.48
N GLY A 6 33.98 11.68 65.28
CA GLY A 6 32.81 10.92 64.78
C GLY A 6 32.25 11.55 63.48
N ALA A 7 32.47 10.99 62.28
CA ALA A 7 31.77 9.87 61.61
C ALA A 7 30.72 10.37 60.60
N ALA A 8 30.76 9.77 59.41
CA ALA A 8 30.02 10.12 58.19
C ALA A 8 28.51 9.85 58.28
N ASP A 9 27.74 10.51 57.40
CA ASP A 9 26.58 9.86 56.79
C ASP A 9 26.48 10.17 55.29
N VAL A 10 26.20 9.12 54.54
CA VAL A 10 26.17 9.01 53.08
C VAL A 10 24.71 8.82 52.66
N THR A 11 24.44 9.12 51.39
CA THR A 11 23.29 8.69 50.56
C THR A 11 21.95 9.40 50.71
N LEU A 12 21.51 10.01 49.59
CA LEU A 12 20.23 9.62 48.99
C LEU A 12 20.32 9.69 47.45
N ASN A 13 20.24 8.51 46.87
CA ASN A 13 20.24 8.17 45.46
C ASN A 13 18.78 8.15 44.94
N GLY A 14 18.53 8.58 43.70
CA GLY A 14 17.16 8.69 43.17
C GLY A 14 17.05 8.60 41.65
N SER A 15 17.76 7.68 40.99
CA SER A 15 17.50 7.38 39.59
C SER A 15 16.19 6.58 39.45
N ARG A 16 15.16 7.18 38.88
CA ARG A 16 13.91 6.51 38.50
C ARG A 16 14.24 5.32 37.58
N ARG A 17 13.92 4.08 38.00
CA ARG A 17 14.12 2.88 37.18
C ARG A 17 13.30 2.99 35.90
N LYS A 18 13.91 2.70 34.73
CA LYS A 18 13.24 2.78 33.43
C LYS A 18 12.08 1.78 33.34
N GLY A 19 10.96 2.22 32.77
CA GLY A 19 9.79 1.37 32.53
C GLY A 19 9.93 0.50 31.26
N ALA A 20 9.09 -0.54 31.13
CA ALA A 20 9.09 -1.40 29.94
C ALA A 20 8.91 -0.63 28.60
N PRO A 21 8.03 0.39 28.50
CA PRO A 21 7.93 1.21 27.28
C PRO A 21 9.21 1.99 26.95
N GLU A 22 9.86 2.58 27.96
CA GLU A 22 11.10 3.35 27.78
C GLU A 22 12.27 2.45 27.34
N ILE A 23 12.32 1.22 27.86
CA ILE A 23 13.30 0.21 27.44
C ILE A 23 13.02 -0.24 26.01
N ALA A 24 11.75 -0.45 25.65
CA ALA A 24 11.39 -0.77 24.27
C ALA A 24 11.80 0.36 23.31
N ASP A 25 11.59 1.63 23.67
CA ASP A 25 12.01 2.78 22.86
C ASP A 25 13.53 2.88 22.70
N ASP A 26 14.29 2.59 23.76
CA ASP A 26 15.75 2.52 23.71
C ASP A 26 16.21 1.46 22.72
N LEU A 27 15.67 0.23 22.83
CA LEU A 27 15.97 -0.86 21.93
C LEU A 27 15.53 -0.57 20.49
N ARG A 28 14.37 0.06 20.28
CA ARG A 28 13.93 0.54 18.95
C ARG A 28 14.93 1.52 18.36
N ARG A 29 15.51 2.40 19.17
CA ARG A 29 16.52 3.37 18.71
C ARG A 29 17.79 2.64 18.27
N ARG A 30 18.26 1.65 19.03
CA ARG A 30 19.46 0.86 18.70
C ARG A 30 19.30 0.00 17.44
N ILE A 31 18.11 -0.55 17.22
CA ILE A 31 17.78 -1.27 15.99
C ILE A 31 17.80 -0.30 14.79
N ARG A 32 17.19 0.88 14.94
CA ARG A 32 17.16 1.91 13.89
C ARG A 32 18.53 2.53 13.58
N SER A 33 19.37 2.72 14.60
CA SER A 33 20.74 3.23 14.41
C SER A 33 21.70 2.19 13.84
N GLY A 34 21.31 0.91 13.79
CA GLY A 34 22.15 -0.19 13.32
C GLY A 34 23.15 -0.69 14.37
N GLU A 35 23.06 -0.21 15.63
CA GLU A 35 23.80 -0.77 16.77
C GLU A 35 23.39 -2.23 17.04
N LEU A 36 22.11 -2.54 16.84
CA LEU A 36 21.59 -3.90 16.83
C LEU A 36 21.20 -4.26 15.40
N ARG A 37 21.99 -5.14 14.76
CA ARG A 37 21.84 -5.39 13.32
C ARG A 37 20.72 -6.40 13.02
N PRO A 38 20.02 -6.26 11.88
CA PRO A 38 19.03 -7.25 11.45
C PRO A 38 19.63 -8.66 11.40
N GLY A 39 18.93 -9.65 11.94
CA GLY A 39 19.39 -11.04 12.04
C GLY A 39 20.32 -11.35 13.22
N GLU A 40 20.84 -10.32 13.91
CA GLU A 40 21.66 -10.48 15.10
C GLU A 40 20.84 -11.04 16.26
N ARG A 41 21.48 -11.77 17.17
CA ARG A 41 20.83 -12.22 18.41
C ARG A 41 20.81 -11.05 19.39
N LEU A 42 19.65 -10.78 20.00
CA LEU A 42 19.62 -9.88 21.14
C LEU A 42 20.46 -10.44 22.29
N PRO A 43 21.01 -9.56 23.15
CA PRO A 43 21.49 -9.95 24.46
C PRO A 43 20.40 -10.69 25.24
N THR A 44 20.82 -11.58 26.14
CA THR A 44 19.86 -12.36 26.94
C THR A 44 19.02 -11.45 27.84
N GLN A 45 17.83 -11.90 28.27
CA GLN A 45 17.00 -11.14 29.22
C GLN A 45 17.76 -10.82 30.53
N ALA A 46 18.69 -11.70 30.94
CA ALA A 46 19.53 -11.47 32.10
C ALA A 46 20.53 -10.34 31.87
N ALA A 47 21.20 -10.32 30.70
CA ALA A 47 22.14 -9.27 30.34
C ALA A 47 21.44 -7.92 30.18
N LEU A 48 20.27 -7.88 29.54
CA LEU A 48 19.48 -6.64 29.42
C LEU A 48 18.97 -6.16 30.78
N ALA A 49 18.57 -7.08 31.67
CA ALA A 49 18.13 -6.71 33.02
C ALA A 49 19.26 -6.06 33.83
N GLU A 50 20.47 -6.60 33.72
CA GLU A 50 21.68 -6.01 34.31
C GLU A 50 22.00 -4.65 33.70
N GLU A 51 22.01 -4.55 32.37
CA GLU A 51 22.31 -3.31 31.64
C GLU A 51 21.36 -2.16 32.00
N PHE A 52 20.05 -2.44 32.04
CA PHE A 52 19.04 -1.43 32.33
C PHE A 52 18.78 -1.25 33.84
N GLY A 53 19.38 -2.08 34.70
CA GLY A 53 19.17 -2.03 36.15
C GLY A 53 17.73 -2.32 36.59
N VAL A 54 17.05 -3.23 35.88
CA VAL A 54 15.63 -3.57 36.10
C VAL A 54 15.40 -5.08 36.29
N GLU A 55 14.21 -5.44 36.74
CA GLU A 55 13.82 -6.86 36.83
C GLU A 55 13.61 -7.49 35.45
N ARG A 56 13.89 -8.80 35.34
CA ARG A 56 13.69 -9.59 34.12
C ARG A 56 12.24 -9.52 33.61
N GLY A 57 11.26 -9.35 34.49
CA GLY A 57 9.85 -9.18 34.13
C GLY A 57 9.61 -7.93 33.27
N THR A 58 10.28 -6.83 33.58
CA THR A 58 10.22 -5.57 32.82
C THR A 58 10.88 -5.72 31.45
N ILE A 59 12.02 -6.41 31.37
CA ILE A 59 12.65 -6.76 30.09
C ILE A 59 11.73 -7.63 29.25
N ARG A 60 11.11 -8.65 29.84
CA ARG A 60 10.17 -9.52 29.14
C ARG A 60 9.00 -8.73 28.54
N GLN A 61 8.44 -7.78 29.28
CA GLN A 61 7.38 -6.89 28.77
C GLN A 61 7.89 -5.99 27.63
N ALA A 62 9.09 -5.42 27.76
CA ALA A 62 9.68 -4.61 26.69
C ALA A 62 9.94 -5.43 25.40
N LEU A 63 10.43 -6.66 25.54
CA LEU A 63 10.62 -7.58 24.41
C LEU A 63 9.30 -8.00 23.77
N GLN A 64 8.23 -8.18 24.56
CA GLN A 64 6.88 -8.43 24.02
C GLN A 64 6.37 -7.26 23.19
N LEU A 65 6.65 -6.02 23.58
CA LEU A 65 6.31 -4.84 22.78
C LEU A 65 7.08 -4.84 21.45
N LEU A 66 8.38 -5.17 21.47
CA LEU A 66 9.19 -5.26 20.25
C LEU A 66 8.79 -6.43 19.33
N GLU A 67 8.37 -7.56 19.90
CA GLU A 67 7.78 -8.68 19.14
C GLU A 67 6.45 -8.26 18.50
N ALA A 68 5.59 -7.57 19.25
CA ALA A 68 4.33 -7.03 18.72
C ALA A 68 4.54 -6.02 17.59
N ASP A 69 5.63 -5.26 17.63
CA ASP A 69 6.04 -4.33 16.57
C ASP A 69 6.69 -5.01 15.35
N GLY A 70 6.91 -6.33 15.41
CA GLY A 70 7.58 -7.10 14.36
C GLY A 70 9.09 -6.84 14.25
N LEU A 71 9.70 -6.25 15.29
CA LEU A 71 11.13 -5.92 15.32
C LEU A 71 11.99 -7.10 15.76
N LEU A 72 11.39 -8.13 16.35
CA LEU A 72 12.04 -9.36 16.78
C LEU A 72 11.45 -10.58 16.08
N SER A 73 12.32 -11.54 15.78
CA SER A 73 11.93 -12.86 15.27
C SER A 73 12.22 -13.92 16.33
N SER A 74 11.19 -14.69 16.68
CA SER A 74 11.33 -15.80 17.64
C SER A 74 11.85 -17.05 16.92
N ARG A 75 12.86 -17.70 17.51
CA ARG A 75 13.28 -19.07 17.13
C ARG A 75 13.34 -19.94 18.36
N SER A 76 12.39 -20.88 18.47
CA SER A 76 12.35 -22.01 19.40
C SER A 76 12.42 -21.66 20.90
N LYS A 77 11.85 -22.53 21.74
CA LYS A 77 11.96 -22.41 23.20
C LYS A 77 13.43 -22.48 23.62
N GLY A 78 13.94 -21.41 24.23
CA GLY A 78 15.24 -21.39 24.91
C GLY A 78 16.37 -20.60 24.22
N SER A 79 16.17 -20.02 23.04
CA SER A 79 17.15 -19.14 22.39
C SER A 79 16.78 -17.65 22.55
N PRO A 80 17.76 -16.74 22.68
CA PRO A 80 17.48 -15.31 22.65
C PRO A 80 16.78 -14.92 21.34
N PRO A 81 15.78 -14.02 21.38
CA PRO A 81 15.15 -13.50 20.18
C PRO A 81 16.20 -12.86 19.26
N ARG A 82 16.00 -12.96 17.94
CA ARG A 82 16.85 -12.25 16.98
C ARG A 82 16.18 -10.95 16.59
N ILE A 83 16.97 -9.91 16.33
CA ILE A 83 16.48 -8.76 15.59
C ILE A 83 15.92 -9.29 14.28
N ALA A 84 14.68 -8.96 13.98
CA ALA A 84 14.08 -9.35 12.72
C ALA A 84 15.03 -8.90 11.61
N THR A 85 15.50 -9.85 10.80
CA THR A 85 15.94 -9.48 9.45
C THR A 85 14.71 -8.86 8.83
N ALA A 86 14.71 -7.54 8.66
CA ALA A 86 13.81 -6.95 7.67
C ALA A 86 13.93 -7.86 6.45
N GLY A 87 12.80 -8.40 5.97
CA GLY A 87 12.79 -9.02 4.65
C GLY A 87 13.50 -8.08 3.68
N PRO A 88 14.16 -8.60 2.64
CA PRO A 88 15.04 -7.80 1.78
C PRO A 88 14.39 -6.45 1.47
N ALA A 89 15.10 -5.37 1.84
CA ALA A 89 14.72 -3.97 1.74
C ALA A 89 13.29 -3.72 1.20
N ARG A 90 12.33 -3.52 2.10
CA ARG A 90 11.04 -2.91 1.74
C ARG A 90 11.17 -1.44 1.34
N ASP A 91 12.36 -0.85 1.48
CA ASP A 91 12.66 0.56 1.22
C ASP A 91 12.78 0.91 -0.27
N GLU A 92 13.14 -0.05 -1.13
CA GLU A 92 13.26 0.23 -2.57
C GLU A 92 11.93 -0.03 -3.29
N PRO A 93 11.44 0.95 -4.08
CA PRO A 93 10.26 0.76 -4.90
C PRO A 93 10.46 -0.40 -5.89
N GLN A 94 9.49 -1.30 -5.96
CA GLN A 94 9.49 -2.45 -6.86
C GLN A 94 8.37 -2.32 -7.90
N PRO A 95 8.44 -3.01 -9.04
CA PRO A 95 7.33 -3.08 -9.98
C PRO A 95 6.02 -3.46 -9.28
N THR A 96 4.92 -2.77 -9.58
CA THR A 96 3.65 -2.89 -8.84
C THR A 96 3.18 -4.35 -8.75
N MET A 97 3.33 -5.12 -9.83
CA MET A 97 2.96 -6.56 -9.84
C MET A 97 3.76 -7.42 -8.85
N VAL A 98 5.01 -7.06 -8.58
CA VAL A 98 5.87 -7.75 -7.62
C VAL A 98 5.57 -7.25 -6.20
N ALA A 99 5.37 -5.95 -6.07
CA ALA A 99 5.27 -5.28 -4.78
C ALA A 99 3.92 -5.51 -4.10
N LEU A 100 2.80 -5.46 -4.83
CA LEU A 100 1.46 -5.38 -4.23
C LEU A 100 0.99 -6.68 -3.58
N ALA A 101 1.22 -7.83 -4.23
CA ALA A 101 0.75 -9.14 -3.75
C ALA A 101 1.19 -9.47 -2.30
N PRO A 102 2.49 -9.35 -1.92
CA PRO A 102 2.89 -9.63 -0.54
C PRO A 102 2.28 -8.67 0.49
N ARG A 103 2.00 -7.40 0.13
CA ARG A 103 1.28 -6.48 1.03
C ARG A 103 -0.17 -6.88 1.22
N LEU A 104 -0.84 -7.31 0.16
CA LEU A 104 -2.20 -7.83 0.27
C LEU A 104 -2.23 -9.10 1.14
N VAL A 105 -1.25 -9.99 0.99
CA VAL A 105 -1.14 -11.17 1.87
C VAL A 105 -1.02 -10.73 3.34
N GLU A 106 -0.17 -9.75 3.65
CA GLU A 106 -0.04 -9.21 5.01
C GLU A 106 -1.36 -8.59 5.49
N ALA A 107 -2.00 -7.75 4.68
CA ALA A 107 -3.26 -7.10 5.01
C ALA A 107 -4.40 -8.11 5.31
N PHE A 108 -4.47 -9.22 4.58
CA PHE A 108 -5.51 -10.23 4.77
C PHE A 108 -5.32 -11.13 6.01
N HIS A 109 -4.19 -11.05 6.71
CA HIS A 109 -4.05 -11.70 8.02
C HIS A 109 -4.87 -10.98 9.12
N ALA A 110 -5.30 -9.74 8.87
CA ALA A 110 -6.14 -9.01 9.80
C ALA A 110 -7.57 -9.62 9.84
N PRO A 111 -8.23 -9.62 11.01
CA PRO A 111 -9.61 -10.10 11.12
C PRO A 111 -10.59 -9.22 10.32
N LYS A 112 -10.26 -7.94 10.13
CA LYS A 112 -10.98 -6.98 9.29
C LYS A 112 -10.03 -6.44 8.24
N VAL A 113 -10.34 -6.72 6.98
CA VAL A 113 -9.57 -6.27 5.82
C VAL A 113 -10.27 -5.08 5.21
N ARG A 114 -9.54 -3.98 5.01
CA ARG A 114 -10.00 -2.79 4.29
C ARG A 114 -9.02 -2.45 3.19
N ILE A 115 -9.51 -2.31 1.97
CA ILE A 115 -8.72 -1.90 0.81
C ILE A 115 -9.42 -0.74 0.14
N ASP A 116 -8.78 0.41 0.14
CA ASP A 116 -9.22 1.58 -0.62
C ASP A 116 -8.26 1.80 -1.78
N ALA A 117 -8.77 1.86 -3.02
CA ALA A 117 -7.93 1.92 -4.21
C ALA A 117 -8.36 3.03 -5.17
N VAL A 118 -7.40 3.80 -5.68
CA VAL A 118 -7.58 4.75 -6.78
C VAL A 118 -6.75 4.28 -7.97
N CYS A 119 -7.40 3.89 -9.06
CA CYS A 119 -6.73 3.30 -10.22
C CYS A 119 -7.44 3.64 -11.54
N MET A 120 -6.70 3.63 -12.64
CA MET A 120 -7.20 3.71 -14.03
C MET A 120 -8.04 2.48 -14.42
N THR A 121 -7.61 1.30 -13.96
CA THR A 121 -8.31 0.02 -14.07
C THR A 121 -8.01 -0.82 -12.83
N SER A 122 -8.79 -1.88 -12.58
CA SER A 122 -8.56 -2.78 -11.44
C SER A 122 -7.62 -3.96 -11.75
N GLU A 123 -6.94 -3.96 -12.90
CA GLU A 123 -6.09 -5.05 -13.37
C GLU A 123 -5.10 -5.55 -12.32
N THR A 124 -4.27 -4.65 -11.81
CA THR A 124 -3.17 -5.02 -10.91
C THR A 124 -3.69 -5.55 -9.58
N LEU A 125 -4.73 -4.93 -9.03
CA LEU A 125 -5.36 -5.39 -7.79
C LEU A 125 -6.02 -6.76 -7.97
N MET A 126 -6.72 -6.96 -9.09
CA MET A 126 -7.34 -8.23 -9.46
C MET A 126 -6.32 -9.36 -9.50
N MET A 127 -5.17 -9.15 -10.14
CA MET A 127 -4.11 -10.17 -10.21
C MET A 127 -3.44 -10.38 -8.85
N ALA A 128 -3.11 -9.32 -8.12
CA ALA A 128 -2.38 -9.39 -6.86
C ALA A 128 -3.18 -10.07 -5.72
N LEU A 129 -4.51 -10.13 -5.84
CA LEU A 129 -5.38 -10.85 -4.90
C LEU A 129 -5.33 -12.38 -5.05
N GLY A 130 -4.73 -12.92 -6.12
CA GLY A 130 -4.68 -14.37 -6.32
C GLY A 130 -4.09 -15.14 -5.13
N GLU A 131 -3.00 -14.65 -4.55
CA GLU A 131 -2.32 -15.31 -3.43
C GLU A 131 -3.12 -15.22 -2.11
N PRO A 132 -3.61 -14.05 -1.66
CA PRO A 132 -4.52 -13.99 -0.51
C PRO A 132 -5.73 -14.92 -0.64
N LEU A 133 -6.37 -14.95 -1.82
CA LEU A 133 -7.52 -15.82 -2.07
C LEU A 133 -7.13 -17.30 -2.00
N ARG A 134 -6.00 -17.70 -2.59
CA ARG A 134 -5.49 -19.09 -2.49
C ARG A 134 -5.27 -19.49 -1.03
N LEU A 135 -4.65 -18.63 -0.22
CA LEU A 135 -4.39 -18.90 1.20
C LEU A 135 -5.68 -19.04 2.03
N ILE A 136 -6.74 -18.32 1.68
CA ILE A 136 -8.07 -18.50 2.30
C ILE A 136 -8.65 -19.88 1.94
N HIS A 137 -8.59 -20.28 0.67
CA HIS A 137 -9.08 -21.59 0.24
C HIS A 137 -8.29 -22.74 0.88
N GLU A 138 -6.99 -22.55 1.14
CA GLU A 138 -6.15 -23.49 1.91
C GLU A 138 -6.45 -23.51 3.42
N GLY A 139 -7.30 -22.61 3.90
CA GLY A 139 -7.63 -22.46 5.32
C GLY A 139 -6.50 -21.86 6.16
N ARG A 140 -5.44 -21.32 5.52
CA ARG A 140 -4.29 -20.68 6.18
C ARG A 140 -4.58 -19.25 6.62
N MET A 141 -5.67 -18.68 6.14
CA MET A 141 -6.09 -17.30 6.38
C MET A 141 -7.62 -17.25 6.45
N ARG A 142 -8.18 -16.52 7.42
CA ARG A 142 -9.63 -16.48 7.67
C ARG A 142 -10.05 -15.10 8.20
N PRO A 143 -10.04 -14.05 7.36
CA PRO A 143 -10.59 -12.76 7.77
C PRO A 143 -12.10 -12.91 8.01
N GLY A 144 -12.63 -12.21 9.01
CA GLY A 144 -14.07 -12.18 9.29
C GLY A 144 -14.83 -11.22 8.38
N ASN A 145 -14.16 -10.14 7.96
CA ASN A 145 -14.72 -9.10 7.09
C ASN A 145 -13.69 -8.61 6.08
N ILE A 146 -14.14 -8.35 4.85
CA ILE A 146 -13.38 -7.75 3.75
C ILE A 146 -14.22 -6.63 3.14
N ASP A 147 -13.76 -5.39 3.25
CA ASP A 147 -14.35 -4.23 2.59
C ASP A 147 -13.37 -3.64 1.56
N VAL A 148 -13.82 -3.54 0.30
CA VAL A 148 -13.02 -3.05 -0.81
C VAL A 148 -13.75 -1.91 -1.50
N ARG A 149 -13.16 -0.72 -1.47
CA ARG A 149 -13.68 0.50 -2.10
C ARG A 149 -12.75 0.94 -3.21
N ILE A 150 -13.27 1.08 -4.43
CA ILE A 150 -12.46 1.33 -5.61
C ILE A 150 -12.98 2.55 -6.36
N LEU A 151 -12.10 3.52 -6.57
CA LEU A 151 -12.31 4.68 -7.42
C LEU A 151 -11.69 4.40 -8.78
N LEU A 152 -12.53 4.35 -9.83
CA LEU A 152 -12.13 4.21 -11.22
C LEU A 152 -12.65 5.39 -12.03
N PRO A 153 -11.98 5.78 -13.13
CA PRO A 153 -12.48 6.81 -14.03
C PRO A 153 -13.89 6.52 -14.53
N GLY A 154 -14.72 7.56 -14.56
CA GLY A 154 -16.09 7.50 -15.06
C GLY A 154 -16.15 7.08 -16.52
N ARG A 155 -17.32 6.57 -16.93
CA ARG A 155 -17.55 6.12 -18.30
C ARG A 155 -17.48 7.28 -19.31
N ASP A 156 -17.98 8.44 -18.93
CA ASP A 156 -18.26 9.55 -19.85
C ASP A 156 -17.30 10.74 -19.64
N ILE A 157 -16.10 10.48 -19.10
CA ILE A 157 -15.08 11.51 -18.92
C ILE A 157 -14.16 11.59 -20.14
N ASP A 158 -13.66 12.78 -20.42
CA ASP A 158 -12.55 12.97 -21.34
C ASP A 158 -11.26 12.48 -20.67
N LEU A 159 -10.71 11.37 -21.18
CA LEU A 159 -9.49 10.79 -20.64
C LEU A 159 -8.27 11.60 -21.07
N ALA A 160 -7.38 11.89 -20.11
CA ALA A 160 -6.02 12.34 -20.43
C ALA A 160 -5.16 11.21 -21.04
N PHE A 161 -5.47 9.95 -20.69
CA PHE A 161 -4.94 8.73 -21.28
C PHE A 161 -5.83 7.52 -20.88
N PRO A 162 -5.88 6.44 -21.67
CA PRO A 162 -5.29 6.33 -23.00
C PRO A 162 -5.98 7.23 -24.03
N VAL A 163 -5.20 7.80 -24.94
CA VAL A 163 -5.69 8.61 -26.09
C VAL A 163 -4.85 8.32 -27.33
N PRO A 164 -5.42 8.35 -28.56
CA PRO A 164 -4.66 8.25 -29.80
C PRO A 164 -3.51 9.27 -29.85
N VAL A 165 -2.39 8.88 -30.47
CA VAL A 165 -1.36 9.86 -30.83
C VAL A 165 -1.87 10.68 -32.01
N PRO A 166 -1.87 12.02 -31.92
CA PRO A 166 -2.25 12.86 -33.05
C PRO A 166 -1.37 12.55 -34.26
N ALA A 167 -1.96 12.54 -35.46
CA ALA A 167 -1.17 12.46 -36.67
C ALA A 167 -0.18 13.64 -36.70
N PRO A 168 1.08 13.45 -37.12
CA PRO A 168 2.05 14.54 -37.19
C PRO A 168 1.57 15.62 -38.18
N ASP A 169 0.97 16.67 -37.64
CA ASP A 169 0.49 17.94 -38.19
C ASP A 169 0.29 18.03 -39.72
N HIS A 170 -0.97 18.19 -40.11
CA HIS A 170 -1.31 19.35 -40.94
C HIS A 170 -0.93 20.60 -40.15
N THR A 171 0.25 21.15 -40.44
CA THR A 171 0.82 22.36 -39.85
C THR A 171 -0.22 23.39 -39.44
N VAL A 172 -0.03 23.95 -38.24
CA VAL A 172 -0.65 25.19 -37.75
C VAL A 172 -0.48 26.30 -38.79
N SER A 173 -1.43 26.40 -39.71
CA SER A 173 -1.60 27.61 -40.53
C SER A 173 -2.61 28.48 -39.80
N SER A 174 -2.08 29.48 -39.13
CA SER A 174 -2.83 30.58 -38.53
C SER A 174 -3.45 31.45 -39.63
N HIS A 175 -4.33 30.92 -40.48
CA HIS A 175 -5.20 31.70 -41.37
C HIS A 175 -6.57 31.02 -41.41
N ARG A 176 -7.57 31.67 -40.81
CA ARG A 176 -8.98 31.35 -41.00
C ARG A 176 -9.32 31.52 -42.47
N THR A 177 -9.50 30.41 -43.18
CA THR A 177 -10.31 30.36 -44.38
C THR A 177 -11.08 29.04 -44.40
N HIS A 178 -12.39 29.16 -44.55
CA HIS A 178 -13.33 28.07 -44.77
C HIS A 178 -12.84 27.13 -45.88
N HIS A 179 -12.58 25.84 -45.57
CA HIS A 179 -13.17 24.70 -46.29
C HIS A 179 -12.75 23.31 -45.74
N THR A 180 -13.77 22.45 -45.62
CA THR A 180 -13.81 20.98 -45.76
C THR A 180 -13.21 20.06 -44.68
N ASP A 181 -13.94 19.90 -43.57
CA ASP A 181 -14.69 18.69 -43.12
C ASP A 181 -14.29 17.28 -43.63
N ARG A 182 -12.99 16.95 -43.74
CA ARG A 182 -12.53 15.56 -44.03
C ARG A 182 -11.46 15.01 -43.07
N GLY A 183 -10.87 15.82 -42.21
CA GLY A 183 -9.86 15.38 -41.22
C GLY A 183 -10.41 14.97 -39.85
N ASP A 184 -11.57 15.50 -39.45
CA ASP A 184 -12.17 15.32 -38.11
C ASP A 184 -12.76 13.91 -37.90
N GLY A 185 -13.18 13.23 -38.97
CA GLY A 185 -13.85 11.93 -38.88
C GLY A 185 -12.96 10.79 -38.38
N SER A 186 -11.69 10.72 -38.82
CA SER A 186 -10.78 9.63 -38.45
C SER A 186 -10.31 9.75 -37.01
N GLU A 187 -9.86 10.94 -36.60
CA GLU A 187 -9.36 11.20 -35.24
C GLU A 187 -10.46 10.97 -34.20
N ARG A 188 -11.69 11.41 -34.49
CA ARG A 188 -12.85 11.16 -33.63
C ARG A 188 -13.21 9.67 -33.54
N THR A 189 -13.00 8.92 -34.62
CA THR A 189 -13.21 7.46 -34.66
C THR A 189 -12.15 6.73 -33.83
N ASP A 190 -10.88 7.13 -33.94
CA ASP A 190 -9.77 6.56 -33.18
C ASP A 190 -9.90 6.84 -31.68
N GLN A 191 -10.25 8.07 -31.31
CA GLN A 191 -10.55 8.46 -29.92
C GLN A 191 -11.68 7.58 -29.35
N GLN A 192 -12.76 7.41 -30.11
CA GLN A 192 -13.89 6.58 -29.70
C GLN A 192 -13.49 5.11 -29.54
N ALA A 193 -12.67 4.57 -30.46
CA ALA A 193 -12.21 3.18 -30.41
C ALA A 193 -11.32 2.91 -29.19
N VAL A 194 -10.34 3.79 -28.90
CA VAL A 194 -9.50 3.72 -27.71
C VAL A 194 -10.33 3.76 -26.44
N HIS A 195 -11.27 4.71 -26.37
CA HIS A 195 -12.15 4.87 -25.20
C HIS A 195 -13.03 3.63 -24.96
N GLN A 196 -13.66 3.10 -26.01
CA GLN A 196 -14.51 1.90 -25.89
C GLN A 196 -13.71 0.67 -25.45
N ARG A 197 -12.52 0.45 -26.01
CA ARG A 197 -11.64 -0.66 -25.61
C ARG A 197 -11.17 -0.55 -24.17
N TRP A 198 -10.77 0.66 -23.74
CA TRP A 198 -10.42 0.91 -22.35
C TRP A 198 -11.62 0.63 -21.43
N LEU A 199 -12.80 1.15 -21.78
CA LEU A 199 -14.02 1.01 -21.00
C LEU A 199 -14.41 -0.47 -20.83
N ALA A 200 -14.38 -1.25 -21.91
CA ALA A 200 -14.65 -2.68 -21.90
C ALA A 200 -13.66 -3.43 -20.98
N THR A 201 -12.37 -3.10 -21.08
CA THR A 201 -11.30 -3.71 -20.28
C THR A 201 -11.45 -3.36 -18.79
N ARG A 202 -11.67 -2.08 -18.46
CA ARG A 202 -11.94 -1.60 -17.10
C ARG A 202 -13.13 -2.34 -16.48
N ASN A 203 -14.22 -2.48 -17.24
CA ASN A 203 -15.43 -3.16 -16.79
C ASN A 203 -15.19 -4.64 -16.53
N ALA A 204 -14.58 -5.36 -17.48
CA ALA A 204 -14.29 -6.78 -17.34
C ALA A 204 -13.41 -7.07 -16.11
N GLN A 205 -12.33 -6.30 -15.93
CA GLN A 205 -11.44 -6.45 -14.77
C GLN A 205 -12.16 -6.17 -13.44
N GLY A 206 -13.03 -5.16 -13.40
CA GLY A 206 -13.82 -4.85 -12.21
C GLY A 206 -14.83 -5.96 -11.87
N GLN A 207 -15.47 -6.54 -12.89
CA GLN A 207 -16.41 -7.65 -12.72
C GLN A 207 -15.71 -8.89 -12.15
N VAL A 208 -14.56 -9.29 -12.73
CA VAL A 208 -13.78 -10.45 -12.27
C VAL A 208 -13.31 -10.24 -10.83
N LEU A 209 -12.75 -9.07 -10.50
CA LEU A 209 -12.34 -8.72 -9.15
C LEU A 209 -13.49 -8.86 -8.14
N ARG A 210 -14.65 -8.27 -8.46
CA ARG A 210 -15.84 -8.33 -7.60
C ARG A 210 -16.34 -9.76 -7.42
N HIS A 211 -16.34 -10.55 -8.49
CA HIS A 211 -16.75 -11.95 -8.45
C HIS A 211 -15.82 -12.77 -7.52
N ASN A 212 -14.51 -12.66 -7.72
CA ASN A 212 -13.50 -13.40 -6.95
C ASN A 212 -13.55 -13.12 -5.45
N LEU A 213 -13.82 -11.87 -5.06
CA LEU A 213 -13.97 -11.52 -3.64
C LEU A 213 -15.32 -11.98 -3.08
N ARG A 214 -16.42 -11.74 -3.80
CA ARG A 214 -17.77 -12.10 -3.31
C ARG A 214 -18.00 -13.60 -3.19
N SER A 215 -17.30 -14.43 -3.97
CA SER A 215 -17.40 -15.88 -3.88
C SER A 215 -17.04 -16.40 -2.48
N LEU A 216 -16.13 -15.72 -1.78
CA LEU A 216 -15.73 -16.04 -0.39
C LEU A 216 -16.89 -15.98 0.61
N ARG A 217 -17.91 -15.16 0.34
CA ARG A 217 -19.10 -15.07 1.19
C ARG A 217 -19.84 -16.39 1.25
N SER A 218 -20.07 -17.01 0.10
CA SER A 218 -20.72 -18.31 0.01
C SER A 218 -19.82 -19.48 0.37
N SER A 219 -18.53 -19.45 -0.01
CA SER A 219 -17.62 -20.59 0.19
C SER A 219 -17.00 -20.65 1.58
N HIS A 220 -16.83 -19.51 2.25
CA HIS A 220 -16.11 -19.42 3.53
C HIS A 220 -16.86 -18.65 4.62
N GLY A 221 -18.08 -18.13 4.36
CA GLY A 221 -18.87 -17.39 5.34
C GLY A 221 -18.26 -16.04 5.72
N ILE A 222 -17.37 -15.48 4.88
CA ILE A 222 -16.70 -14.20 5.12
C ILE A 222 -17.64 -13.06 4.71
N ASP A 223 -17.78 -12.04 5.56
CA ASP A 223 -18.53 -10.84 5.16
C ASP A 223 -17.70 -10.03 4.16
N VAL A 224 -18.19 -9.88 2.92
CA VAL A 224 -17.44 -9.25 1.83
C VAL A 224 -18.24 -8.13 1.16
N GLN A 225 -17.76 -6.89 1.26
CA GLN A 225 -18.29 -5.74 0.52
C GLN A 225 -17.28 -5.29 -0.54
N VAL A 226 -17.78 -5.07 -1.76
CA VAL A 226 -16.97 -4.52 -2.87
C VAL A 226 -17.80 -3.45 -3.55
N THR A 227 -17.30 -2.22 -3.55
CA THR A 227 -18.00 -1.03 -4.03
C THR A 227 -17.10 -0.25 -4.99
N PHE A 228 -17.65 0.15 -6.13
CA PHE A 228 -16.97 0.97 -7.13
C PHE A 228 -17.65 2.33 -7.22
N ARG A 229 -16.86 3.40 -7.32
CA ARG A 229 -17.36 4.75 -7.64
C ARG A 229 -16.56 5.37 -8.78
N ALA A 230 -17.24 6.21 -9.55
CA ALA A 230 -16.72 6.85 -10.74
C ALA A 230 -16.04 8.17 -10.40
N LEU A 231 -14.77 8.30 -10.78
CA LEU A 231 -14.02 9.55 -10.73
C LEU A 231 -14.35 10.43 -11.93
N PRO A 232 -14.52 11.74 -11.74
CA PRO A 232 -14.75 12.68 -12.83
C PRO A 232 -13.46 13.10 -13.57
N PHE A 233 -12.33 12.42 -13.32
CA PHE A 233 -11.04 12.73 -13.93
C PHE A 233 -10.16 11.47 -14.11
N THR A 234 -9.15 11.57 -14.97
CA THR A 234 -8.10 10.55 -15.12
C THR A 234 -7.11 10.63 -13.94
N PRO A 235 -7.01 9.60 -13.08
CA PRO A 235 -6.11 9.65 -11.93
C PRO A 235 -4.65 9.66 -12.39
N PRO A 236 -3.82 10.61 -11.91
CA PRO A 236 -2.41 10.70 -12.31
C PRO A 236 -1.53 9.63 -11.64
N VAL A 237 -2.05 8.98 -10.59
CA VAL A 237 -1.35 7.98 -9.77
C VAL A 237 -2.26 6.79 -9.48
N LYS A 238 -1.64 5.66 -9.16
CA LYS A 238 -2.26 4.57 -8.41
C LYS A 238 -2.07 4.83 -6.93
N LEU A 239 -3.11 4.61 -6.15
CA LEU A 239 -3.04 4.57 -4.70
C LEU A 239 -3.75 3.33 -4.19
N TYR A 240 -3.11 2.56 -3.31
CA TYR A 240 -3.74 1.53 -2.50
C TYR A 240 -3.53 1.84 -1.04
N LEU A 241 -4.60 1.87 -0.25
CA LEU A 241 -4.57 2.02 1.19
C LEU A 241 -5.02 0.71 1.81
N LEU A 242 -4.15 0.12 2.62
CA LEU A 242 -4.35 -1.21 3.19
C LEU A 242 -4.53 -1.10 4.70
N ASN A 243 -5.70 -1.49 5.20
CA ASN A 243 -6.08 -1.53 6.62
C ASN A 243 -5.79 -0.25 7.41
N GLU A 244 -5.75 0.92 6.74
CA GLU A 244 -5.35 2.21 7.34
C GLU A 244 -3.92 2.18 7.96
N GLN A 245 -3.10 1.21 7.56
CA GLN A 245 -1.73 0.99 8.06
C GLN A 245 -0.66 1.28 7.02
N GLU A 246 -0.95 1.07 5.73
CA GLU A 246 0.02 1.24 4.65
C GLU A 246 -0.62 1.94 3.46
N ALA A 247 0.10 2.90 2.89
CA ALA A 247 -0.24 3.53 1.62
C ALA A 247 0.80 3.14 0.58
N LEU A 248 0.33 2.65 -0.57
CA LEU A 248 1.13 2.25 -1.71
C LEU A 248 0.81 3.17 -2.89
N LEU A 249 1.80 3.96 -3.32
CA LEU A 249 1.64 4.95 -4.39
C LEU A 249 2.45 4.54 -5.63
N SER A 250 1.90 4.71 -6.83
CA SER A 250 2.65 4.55 -8.08
C SER A 250 2.25 5.61 -9.10
N TYR A 251 3.19 6.05 -9.94
CA TYR A 251 2.92 7.01 -11.00
C TYR A 251 2.51 6.30 -12.30
N TYR A 252 1.50 6.83 -12.99
CA TYR A 252 1.19 6.40 -14.34
C TYR A 252 2.19 7.03 -15.32
N MET A 253 3.23 6.28 -15.67
CA MET A 253 4.17 6.69 -16.72
C MET A 253 3.52 6.52 -18.08
N VAL A 254 3.15 7.64 -18.70
CA VAL A 254 2.52 7.68 -20.02
C VAL A 254 3.61 7.58 -21.09
N THR A 255 3.49 6.59 -21.97
CA THR A 255 4.40 6.38 -23.09
C THR A 255 3.63 6.18 -24.39
N LYS A 256 4.27 6.44 -25.52
CA LYS A 256 3.73 6.10 -26.84
C LYS A 256 3.78 4.59 -27.02
N ARG A 257 2.65 3.98 -27.39
CA ARG A 257 2.52 2.53 -27.60
C ARG A 257 1.67 2.25 -28.82
N GLU A 258 2.01 1.19 -29.54
CA GLU A 258 1.18 0.62 -30.60
C GLU A 258 0.39 -0.54 -30.00
N GLU A 259 -0.95 -0.48 -30.06
CA GLU A 259 -1.80 -1.58 -29.63
C GLU A 259 -2.84 -1.93 -30.70
N GLU A 260 -3.17 -3.22 -30.76
CA GLU A 260 -4.25 -3.71 -31.59
C GLU A 260 -5.59 -3.46 -30.90
N ILE A 261 -6.50 -2.73 -31.56
CA ILE A 261 -7.79 -2.33 -30.98
C ILE A 261 -8.90 -3.27 -31.43
N ASP A 262 -9.03 -3.52 -32.74
CA ASP A 262 -10.02 -4.43 -33.33
C ASP A 262 -9.53 -4.99 -34.68
N SER A 263 -9.77 -6.28 -34.92
CA SER A 263 -9.61 -6.96 -36.22
C SER A 263 -8.25 -6.72 -36.92
N GLY A 264 -7.13 -6.69 -36.18
CA GLY A 264 -5.81 -6.45 -36.74
C GLY A 264 -5.43 -4.97 -36.92
N THR A 265 -6.34 -4.03 -36.62
CA THR A 265 -6.05 -2.60 -36.70
C THR A 265 -5.18 -2.18 -35.53
N LYS A 266 -3.98 -1.70 -35.85
CA LYS A 266 -3.05 -1.16 -34.88
C LYS A 266 -3.18 0.35 -34.81
N LEU A 267 -3.26 0.88 -33.60
CA LEU A 267 -3.31 2.31 -33.35
C LEU A 267 -2.18 2.71 -32.40
N GLU A 268 -1.48 3.79 -32.75
CA GLU A 268 -0.55 4.43 -31.84
C GLU A 268 -1.33 5.30 -30.83
N MET A 269 -1.05 5.12 -29.55
CA MET A 269 -1.71 5.85 -28.46
C MET A 269 -0.71 6.23 -27.37
N TYR A 270 -1.02 7.31 -26.65
CA TYR A 270 -0.42 7.61 -25.36
C TYR A 270 -1.15 6.80 -24.29
N ALA A 271 -0.47 5.83 -23.68
CA ALA A 271 -1.05 4.95 -22.66
C ALA A 271 -0.07 4.70 -21.51
N ALA A 272 -0.59 4.30 -20.35
CA ALA A 272 0.24 4.02 -19.19
C ALA A 272 0.27 2.51 -18.86
N THR A 273 1.47 1.95 -18.70
CA THR A 273 1.65 0.55 -18.27
C THR A 273 1.64 0.47 -16.76
N GLY A 274 0.54 -0.03 -16.20
CA GLY A 274 0.37 -0.06 -14.76
C GLY A 274 1.16 -1.15 -14.02
N THR A 275 1.49 -2.26 -14.66
CA THR A 275 2.06 -3.45 -14.00
C THR A 275 3.53 -3.31 -13.64
N GLN A 276 4.28 -2.59 -14.47
CA GLN A 276 5.72 -2.35 -14.33
C GLN A 276 6.07 -1.06 -13.57
N ALA A 277 5.10 -0.18 -13.37
CA ALA A 277 5.30 1.07 -12.64
C ALA A 277 5.78 0.78 -11.20
N LEU A 278 6.74 1.55 -10.72
CA LEU A 278 7.31 1.36 -9.38
C LEU A 278 6.28 1.74 -8.30
N LEU A 279 6.15 0.89 -7.29
CA LEU A 279 5.24 1.06 -6.16
C LEU A 279 6.05 1.48 -4.93
N PHE A 280 5.77 2.69 -4.46
CA PHE A 280 6.37 3.28 -3.27
C PHE A 280 5.50 2.93 -2.06
N SER A 281 6.14 2.52 -0.96
CA SER A 281 5.45 2.16 0.28
C SER A 281 5.66 3.21 1.36
N PHE A 282 4.58 3.51 2.06
CA PHE A 282 4.56 4.37 3.24
C PHE A 282 3.83 3.62 4.35
N GLU A 283 4.56 3.16 5.35
CA GLU A 283 4.00 2.42 6.47
C GLU A 283 3.77 3.37 7.66
N ARG A 284 2.57 3.31 8.25
CA ARG A 284 2.21 4.14 9.41
C ARG A 284 3.18 3.98 10.58
N ARG A 285 3.75 2.79 10.75
CA ARG A 285 4.71 2.46 11.81
C ARG A 285 6.15 2.89 11.51
N ALA A 286 6.48 3.27 10.28
CA ALA A 286 7.85 3.61 9.89
C ALA A 286 8.32 4.95 10.45
N GLY A 287 7.40 5.90 10.67
CA GLY A 287 7.73 7.20 11.27
C GLY A 287 6.62 8.23 11.16
N HIS A 288 6.89 9.44 11.66
CA HIS A 288 5.93 10.55 11.63
C HIS A 288 5.52 10.95 10.21
N ARG A 289 6.47 11.02 9.27
CA ARG A 289 6.22 11.39 7.87
C ARG A 289 5.28 10.41 7.19
N ASP A 290 5.60 9.12 7.25
CA ASP A 290 4.84 8.08 6.56
C ASP A 290 3.45 7.89 7.18
N ARG A 291 3.34 7.98 8.51
CA ARG A 291 2.04 8.07 9.19
C ARG A 291 1.19 9.23 8.67
N ALA A 292 1.77 10.44 8.58
CA ALA A 292 1.05 11.58 8.05
C ALA A 292 0.63 11.34 6.59
N PHE A 293 1.51 10.74 5.77
CA PHE A 293 1.17 10.38 4.39
C PHE A 293 0.00 9.40 4.30
N VAL A 294 -0.02 8.34 5.13
CA VAL A 294 -1.13 7.38 5.21
C VAL A 294 -2.43 8.07 5.63
N GLU A 295 -2.39 8.88 6.69
CA GLU A 295 -3.56 9.58 7.24
C GLU A 295 -4.12 10.61 6.26
N GLU A 296 -3.28 11.42 5.62
CA GLU A 296 -3.72 12.40 4.61
C GLU A 296 -4.21 11.73 3.32
N SER A 297 -3.59 10.62 2.90
CA SER A 297 -4.06 9.85 1.74
C SER A 297 -5.43 9.23 2.00
N GLN A 298 -5.68 8.73 3.22
CA GLN A 298 -6.99 8.23 3.63
C GLN A 298 -8.04 9.34 3.64
N LYS A 299 -7.74 10.51 4.23
CA LYS A 299 -8.63 11.68 4.20
C LYS A 299 -8.95 12.12 2.77
N TRP A 300 -7.95 12.15 1.90
CA TRP A 300 -8.13 12.48 0.49
C TRP A 300 -9.03 11.47 -0.23
N PHE A 301 -8.80 10.17 -0.02
CA PHE A 301 -9.67 9.12 -0.57
C PHE A 301 -11.11 9.29 -0.09
N ASP A 302 -11.31 9.47 1.22
CA ASP A 302 -12.64 9.61 1.81
C ASP A 302 -13.35 10.89 1.35
N ALA A 303 -12.62 11.98 1.12
CA ALA A 303 -13.17 13.20 0.54
C ALA A 303 -13.64 12.96 -0.91
N LEU A 304 -12.83 12.33 -1.76
CA LEU A 304 -13.24 11.97 -3.13
C LEU A 304 -14.45 11.04 -3.12
N TRP A 305 -14.39 10.01 -2.27
CA TRP A 305 -15.47 9.06 -2.06
C TRP A 305 -16.75 9.80 -1.67
N ALA A 306 -16.74 10.69 -0.69
CA ALA A 306 -17.96 11.32 -0.20
C ALA A 306 -18.54 12.42 -1.11
N THR A 307 -17.73 13.04 -2.00
CA THR A 307 -18.10 14.30 -2.66
C THR A 307 -18.31 14.17 -4.17
N ILE A 308 -17.22 14.11 -4.94
CA ILE A 308 -17.24 14.33 -6.39
C ILE A 308 -17.36 13.05 -7.21
N THR A 309 -17.42 11.90 -6.56
CA THR A 309 -17.58 10.62 -7.25
C THR A 309 -19.06 10.24 -7.37
N SER A 310 -19.43 9.48 -8.38
CA SER A 310 -20.80 8.94 -8.53
C SER A 310 -20.79 7.41 -8.46
N ASP A 311 -21.97 6.78 -8.47
CA ASP A 311 -22.06 5.33 -8.60
C ASP A 311 -21.44 4.86 -9.92
N LEU A 312 -20.71 3.74 -9.89
CA LEU A 312 -20.09 3.16 -11.07
C LEU A 312 -20.76 1.83 -11.44
N THR A 313 -21.35 1.80 -12.63
CA THR A 313 -21.86 0.58 -13.25
C THR A 313 -20.77 -0.11 -14.06
N LEU A 314 -20.49 -1.37 -13.72
CA LEU A 314 -19.60 -2.25 -14.48
C LEU A 314 -20.40 -3.00 -15.55
N SER A 315 -21.00 -2.26 -16.48
CA SER A 315 -21.80 -2.76 -17.61
C SER A 315 -21.36 -2.09 -18.90
#